data_AF-A0A536MVG3-F1
#
_entry.id   AF-A0A536MVG3-F1
#
_cell.length_a   1.000
_cell.length_b   1.000
_cell.length_c   1.000
_cell.angle_alpha   90.00
_cell.angle_beta   90.00
_cell.angle_gamma   90.00
#
_symmetry.space_group_name_H-M   'P 1'
#
loop_
_entity.id
_entity.type
_entity.pdbx_description
1 polymer ?
#
loop_
_entity_poly.entity_id
_entity_poly.type
_entity_poly.pdbx_seq_one_letter_code
_entity_poly.pdbx_strand_id
1 'polypeptide(L)'
;MGRGATHDRGRVADGRRRQHGEGDARLCRRASALRPRGRGRGPRDEPQLCGDGKVTTYRLMAERVTDLVARRLGVTTPCTTAEVPLNDRDDELDQLRHRPAQLGVPKPHGDERPLQPLVCECELVRPQDVAPWFEDAAVRTLEDIRRRTRTGMGPCQAAVCSYRLAGRLVTDRHQDGPTATRAMADLLETRWRGVRHVFWGSQLRQAQVTTGLHLELFNLDRQLMLQTEPAAAPEAVGARQ
;
A
#
# COMPACT_ATOMS: atom_id res chain seq x y z
N MET A 1 -10.80 60.87 33.58
CA MET A 1 -10.29 59.93 32.55
C MET A 1 -9.07 59.22 33.13
N GLY A 2 -9.18 57.92 33.38
CA GLY A 2 -8.03 57.13 33.83
C GLY A 2 -8.41 55.76 34.40
N ARG A 3 -7.68 54.75 33.90
CA ARG A 3 -7.42 53.40 34.47
C ARG A 3 -8.61 52.43 34.33
N GLY A 4 -8.47 51.18 33.90
CA GLY A 4 -7.32 50.28 33.79
C GLY A 4 -7.85 48.90 34.21
N ALA A 5 -7.80 47.93 33.29
CA ALA A 5 -8.42 46.61 33.46
C ALA A 5 -7.66 45.70 34.43
N THR A 6 -8.39 44.95 35.25
CA THR A 6 -7.96 43.69 35.88
C THR A 6 -9.13 42.72 35.89
N HIS A 7 -9.06 41.64 35.12
CA HIS A 7 -9.99 40.52 35.22
C HIS A 7 -9.31 39.32 35.90
N ASP A 8 -10.01 38.85 36.93
CA ASP A 8 -9.66 37.84 37.91
C ASP A 8 -9.68 36.42 37.32
N ARG A 9 -8.79 35.56 37.84
CA ARG A 9 -8.59 34.17 37.42
C ARG A 9 -9.60 33.25 38.10
N GLY A 10 -10.65 32.86 37.37
CA GLY A 10 -11.60 31.83 37.81
C GLY A 10 -11.10 30.40 37.58
N ARG A 11 -10.89 29.65 38.67
CA ARG A 11 -10.71 28.18 38.73
C ARG A 11 -11.83 27.45 37.99
N VAL A 12 -11.49 26.50 37.12
CA VAL A 12 -12.44 25.49 36.62
C VAL A 12 -12.31 24.24 37.49
N ALA A 13 -13.37 23.94 38.23
CA ALA A 13 -13.47 22.83 39.15
C ALA A 13 -13.72 21.49 38.44
N ASP A 14 -13.19 20.44 39.06
CA ASP A 14 -13.39 19.02 38.79
C ASP A 14 -14.88 18.64 38.87
N GLY A 15 -15.38 17.96 37.84
CA GLY A 15 -16.79 17.63 37.66
C GLY A 15 -16.97 16.23 37.09
N ARG A 16 -16.67 15.20 37.90
CA ARG A 16 -17.12 13.82 37.63
C ARG A 16 -18.66 13.78 37.60
N ARG A 17 -19.26 13.47 36.44
CA ARG A 17 -20.58 12.82 36.39
C ARG A 17 -20.55 11.63 35.44
N ARG A 18 -20.86 10.47 36.01
CA ARG A 18 -21.21 9.23 35.29
C ARG A 18 -22.59 9.41 34.68
N GLN A 19 -22.74 9.08 33.40
CA GLN A 19 -24.02 8.66 32.82
C GLN A 19 -23.77 7.48 31.88
N HIS A 20 -24.34 6.33 32.22
CA HIS A 20 -24.56 5.19 31.35
C HIS A 20 -25.98 5.31 30.79
N GLY A 21 -26.17 5.04 29.49
CA GLY A 21 -27.49 4.74 28.93
C GLY A 21 -27.69 5.21 27.49
N GLU A 22 -27.99 4.25 26.62
CA GLU A 22 -28.65 4.35 25.30
C GLU A 22 -27.82 4.73 24.06
N GLY A 23 -28.04 3.92 23.03
CA GLY A 23 -27.13 3.65 21.94
C GLY A 23 -27.14 4.71 20.85
N ASP A 24 -25.95 5.12 20.47
CA ASP A 24 -25.68 5.71 19.16
C ASP A 24 -24.48 5.00 18.54
N ALA A 25 -24.76 3.99 17.70
CA ALA A 25 -23.76 3.26 16.94
C ALA A 25 -23.01 4.16 15.93
N ARG A 26 -23.44 5.43 15.74
CA ARG A 26 -22.73 6.42 14.91
C ARG A 26 -21.68 7.22 15.69
N LEU A 27 -21.66 7.11 17.02
CA LEU A 27 -20.65 7.72 17.88
C LEU A 27 -19.61 6.68 18.37
N CYS A 28 -19.16 5.79 17.47
CA CYS A 28 -17.93 5.03 17.71
C CYS A 28 -16.81 6.04 18.00
N ARG A 29 -16.39 6.12 19.26
CA ARG A 29 -15.33 7.00 19.74
C ARG A 29 -14.10 6.70 18.89
N ARG A 30 -13.76 7.64 18.00
CA ARG A 30 -12.67 7.58 17.02
C ARG A 30 -11.27 7.59 17.66
N ALA A 31 -11.16 7.13 18.89
CA ALA A 31 -9.96 7.11 19.71
C ALA A 31 -9.50 5.66 19.84
N SER A 32 -8.27 5.40 19.41
CA SER A 32 -7.61 4.11 19.58
C SER A 32 -7.52 3.80 21.08
N ALA A 33 -8.12 2.69 21.49
CA ALA A 33 -8.14 2.26 22.87
C ALA A 33 -7.04 1.22 23.10
N LEU A 34 -6.12 1.54 23.99
CA LEU A 34 -5.18 0.58 24.56
C LEU A 34 -5.87 -0.08 25.75
N ARG A 35 -6.05 -1.41 25.69
CA ARG A 35 -6.60 -2.18 26.81
C ARG A 35 -5.46 -2.83 27.59
N PRO A 36 -5.05 -2.28 28.75
CA PRO A 36 -4.24 -3.03 29.70
C PRO A 36 -5.12 -4.11 30.34
N ARG A 37 -4.86 -5.40 30.07
CA ARG A 37 -5.51 -6.51 30.78
C ARG A 37 -4.71 -6.89 32.03
N GLY A 38 -5.42 -7.45 33.01
CA GLY A 38 -5.00 -7.60 34.41
C GLY A 38 -3.73 -8.43 34.65
N ARG A 39 -3.14 -8.26 35.83
CA ARG A 39 -1.88 -8.87 36.29
C ARG A 39 -1.96 -10.41 36.30
N GLY A 40 -1.51 -11.07 35.24
CA GLY A 40 -1.34 -12.52 35.22
C GLY A 40 -0.18 -12.94 34.32
N ARG A 41 0.93 -13.41 34.90
CA ARG A 41 2.18 -13.82 34.21
C ARG A 41 1.98 -15.05 33.29
N GLY A 42 1.22 -14.92 32.20
CA GLY A 42 1.09 -15.93 31.14
C GLY A 42 1.13 -15.29 29.75
N PRO A 43 1.20 -16.09 28.67
CA PRO A 43 1.27 -15.63 27.27
C PRO A 43 0.02 -14.87 26.77
N ARG A 44 -0.85 -14.40 27.66
CA ARG A 44 -2.09 -13.65 27.40
C ARG A 44 -2.00 -12.16 27.79
N ASP A 45 -0.80 -11.70 28.16
CA ASP A 45 -0.52 -10.36 28.71
C ASP A 45 -0.02 -9.33 27.67
N GLU A 46 -0.22 -9.60 26.38
CA GLU A 46 0.27 -8.75 25.29
C GLU A 46 -0.60 -7.49 25.09
N PRO A 47 0.01 -6.30 24.88
CA PRO A 47 -0.73 -5.09 24.55
C PRO A 47 -1.48 -5.26 23.23
N GLN A 48 -2.80 -5.14 23.26
CA GLN A 48 -3.62 -5.11 22.06
C GLN A 48 -3.97 -3.66 21.69
N LEU A 49 -3.63 -3.27 20.46
CA LEU A 49 -4.14 -2.05 19.85
C LEU A 49 -5.54 -2.35 19.28
N CYS A 50 -6.57 -1.80 19.90
CA CYS A 50 -7.96 -1.90 19.45
C CYS A 50 -8.47 -0.52 19.03
N GLY A 51 -8.76 -0.31 17.74
CA GLY A 51 -9.43 0.89 17.27
C GLY A 51 -9.22 1.20 15.80
N ASP A 52 -9.96 2.19 15.32
CA ASP A 52 -9.86 2.74 13.96
C ASP A 52 -8.50 3.44 13.80
N GLY A 53 -7.47 2.68 13.46
CA GLY A 53 -6.11 3.16 13.29
C GLY A 53 -6.01 4.14 12.12
N LYS A 54 -6.17 5.43 12.40
CA LYS A 54 -6.03 6.47 11.37
C LYS A 54 -4.56 6.68 11.04
N VAL A 55 -4.27 6.82 9.74
CA VAL A 55 -2.93 7.15 9.23
C VAL A 55 -2.46 8.52 9.72
N THR A 56 -3.35 9.43 10.14
CA THR A 56 -2.92 10.72 10.72
C THR A 56 -2.47 10.62 12.17
N THR A 57 -2.82 9.54 12.88
CA THR A 57 -2.52 9.37 14.32
C THR A 57 -1.59 8.19 14.61
N TYR A 58 -1.05 7.52 13.59
CA TYR A 58 -0.24 6.31 13.76
C TYR A 58 0.97 6.48 14.68
N ARG A 59 1.70 7.60 14.56
CA ARG A 59 2.85 7.89 15.42
C ARG A 59 2.46 7.92 16.90
N LEU A 60 1.40 8.66 17.24
CA LEU A 60 0.88 8.75 18.62
C LEU A 60 0.32 7.41 19.12
N MET A 61 -0.26 6.60 18.24
CA MET A 61 -0.69 5.25 18.60
C MET A 61 0.53 4.37 18.93
N ALA A 62 1.56 4.40 18.10
CA ALA A 62 2.79 3.65 18.31
C ALA A 62 3.50 4.08 19.61
N GLU A 63 3.65 5.39 19.85
CA GLU A 63 4.21 5.95 21.08
C GLU A 63 3.51 5.39 22.32
N ARG A 64 2.17 5.44 22.37
CA ARG A 64 1.41 4.93 23.52
C ARG A 64 1.54 3.41 23.73
N VAL A 65 1.66 2.64 22.65
CA VAL A 65 1.90 1.18 22.72
C VAL A 65 3.31 0.92 23.24
N THR A 66 4.31 1.59 22.69
CA THR A 66 5.72 1.43 23.09
C THR A 66 5.95 1.86 24.53
N ASP A 67 5.29 2.92 25.01
CA ASP A 67 5.36 3.35 26.41
C ASP A 67 4.86 2.27 27.39
N LEU A 68 3.81 1.52 27.00
CA LEU A 68 3.31 0.40 27.81
C LEU A 68 4.32 -0.75 27.84
N VAL A 69 4.93 -1.06 26.69
CA VAL A 69 5.96 -2.10 26.58
C VAL A 69 7.22 -1.70 27.36
N ALA A 70 7.70 -0.47 27.21
CA ALA A 70 8.88 0.08 27.88
C ALA A 70 8.73 0.01 29.41
N ARG A 71 7.57 0.43 29.94
CA ARG A 71 7.26 0.31 31.38
C ARG A 71 7.34 -1.14 31.88
N ARG A 72 6.94 -2.11 31.06
CA ARG A 72 6.95 -3.54 31.44
C ARG A 72 8.36 -4.16 31.35
N LEU A 73 9.20 -3.63 30.47
CA LEU A 73 10.60 -4.03 30.30
C LEU A 73 11.57 -3.24 31.21
N GLY A 74 11.09 -2.26 31.98
CA GLY A 74 11.92 -1.42 32.84
C GLY A 74 12.76 -0.39 32.07
N VAL A 75 12.41 -0.09 30.82
CA VAL A 75 13.07 0.92 29.99
C VAL A 75 12.48 2.29 30.30
N THR A 76 13.33 3.26 30.66
CA THR A 76 12.93 4.63 31.02
C THR A 76 13.27 5.67 29.94
N THR A 77 13.78 5.24 28.79
CA THR A 77 14.13 6.13 27.68
C THR A 77 12.87 6.81 27.13
N PRO A 78 12.83 8.15 27.04
CA PRO A 78 11.68 8.87 26.48
C PRO A 78 11.56 8.61 24.97
N CYS A 79 10.33 8.67 24.45
CA CYS A 79 10.05 8.53 23.03
C CYS A 79 10.53 9.77 22.25
N THR A 80 11.35 9.58 21.22
CA THR A 80 11.87 10.67 20.35
C THR A 80 11.26 10.65 18.94
N THR A 81 10.27 9.78 18.68
CA THR A 81 9.70 9.56 17.32
C THR A 81 9.05 10.79 16.70
N ALA A 82 8.77 11.85 17.48
CA ALA A 82 8.27 13.12 16.97
C ALA A 82 9.36 13.97 16.27
N GLU A 83 10.63 13.73 16.63
CA GLU A 83 11.78 14.51 16.17
C GLU A 83 12.62 13.73 15.16
N VAL A 84 12.54 12.40 15.20
CA VAL A 84 13.28 11.52 14.28
C VAL A 84 12.58 11.45 12.92
N PRO A 85 13.21 11.89 11.82
CA PRO A 85 12.66 11.73 10.47
C PRO A 85 12.60 10.25 10.08
N LEU A 86 11.59 9.87 9.29
CA LEU A 86 11.36 8.47 8.90
C LEU A 86 12.30 7.96 7.79
N ASN A 87 12.94 8.87 7.05
CA ASN A 87 13.78 8.51 5.92
C ASN A 87 15.22 8.97 6.19
N ASP A 88 16.18 8.07 5.97
CA ASP A 88 17.63 8.36 5.99
C ASP A 88 18.09 9.19 4.78
N ARG A 89 17.15 9.65 3.97
CA ARG A 89 17.39 10.47 2.79
C ARG A 89 17.06 11.91 3.16
N ASP A 90 18.04 12.80 3.05
CA ASP A 90 17.91 14.26 3.12
C ASP A 90 17.06 14.84 1.96
N ASP A 91 16.15 14.06 1.39
CA ASP A 91 15.18 14.58 0.43
C ASP A 91 14.17 15.39 1.24
N GLU A 92 14.10 16.70 0.97
CA GLU A 92 13.14 17.62 1.58
C GLU A 92 11.77 16.95 1.69
N LEU A 93 11.23 16.93 2.92
CA LEU A 93 9.91 16.41 3.27
C LEU A 93 8.94 16.63 2.11
N ASP A 94 8.40 15.53 1.57
CA ASP A 94 7.32 15.51 0.58
C ASP A 94 7.72 15.73 -0.90
N GLN A 95 8.73 14.99 -1.39
CA GLN A 95 8.87 14.68 -2.82
C GLN A 95 7.90 13.57 -3.30
N LEU A 96 6.93 13.14 -2.47
CA LEU A 96 5.72 12.42 -2.92
C LEU A 96 4.77 13.33 -3.71
N ARG A 97 5.27 14.42 -4.31
CA ARG A 97 4.57 15.12 -5.37
C ARG A 97 4.24 14.10 -6.44
N HIS A 98 3.00 14.12 -6.92
CA HIS A 98 2.57 13.27 -8.01
C HIS A 98 3.63 13.30 -9.11
N ARG A 99 4.33 12.19 -9.35
CA ARG A 99 5.37 12.04 -10.40
C ARG A 99 4.90 12.64 -11.74
N PRO A 100 3.61 12.54 -12.14
CA PRO A 100 3.07 13.27 -13.29
C PRO A 100 3.17 14.80 -13.24
N ALA A 101 3.03 15.42 -12.06
CA ALA A 101 3.15 16.85 -11.85
C ALA A 101 4.62 17.34 -11.87
N GLN A 102 5.59 16.46 -11.59
CA GLN A 102 7.02 16.80 -11.62
C GLN A 102 7.66 16.58 -12.98
N LEU A 103 7.38 15.44 -13.62
CA LEU A 103 7.97 15.08 -14.91
C LEU A 103 7.32 15.83 -16.08
N GLY A 104 6.10 16.35 -15.89
CA GLY A 104 5.26 16.83 -16.98
C GLY A 104 4.88 15.69 -17.95
N VAL A 105 3.95 15.95 -18.85
CA VAL A 105 3.74 15.09 -20.03
C VAL A 105 4.77 15.53 -21.07
N PRO A 106 5.74 14.68 -21.48
CA PRO A 106 6.72 15.08 -22.48
C PRO A 106 5.99 15.47 -23.77
N LYS A 107 6.30 16.65 -24.31
CA LYS A 107 5.62 17.17 -25.51
C LYS A 107 6.13 16.40 -26.74
N PRO A 108 5.25 15.78 -27.56
CA PRO A 108 5.68 14.99 -28.72
C PRO A 108 6.47 15.75 -29.81
N HIS A 109 6.48 17.09 -29.76
CA HIS A 109 7.12 17.97 -30.74
C HIS A 109 7.95 19.10 -30.08
N GLY A 110 8.41 18.91 -28.84
CA GLY A 110 9.34 19.86 -28.19
C GLY A 110 10.79 19.49 -28.44
N ASP A 111 11.71 20.42 -28.16
CA ASP A 111 13.17 20.19 -28.17
C ASP A 111 13.65 19.26 -27.02
N GLU A 112 12.71 18.65 -26.30
CA GLU A 112 12.96 17.75 -25.19
C GLU A 112 13.43 16.38 -25.68
N ARG A 113 14.24 15.70 -24.84
CA ARG A 113 14.76 14.35 -25.15
C ARG A 113 13.62 13.41 -25.56
N PRO A 114 13.84 12.48 -26.51
CA PRO A 114 12.83 11.54 -26.97
C PRO A 114 12.14 10.85 -25.79
N LEU A 115 10.83 10.62 -25.93
CA LEU A 115 9.99 9.94 -24.95
C LEU A 115 10.72 8.69 -24.43
N GLN A 116 11.22 8.77 -23.18
CA GLN A 116 11.82 7.60 -22.55
C GLN A 116 10.76 6.50 -22.48
N PRO A 117 11.12 5.23 -22.74
CA PRO A 117 10.20 4.12 -22.58
C PRO A 117 9.55 4.17 -21.19
N LEU A 118 8.23 3.97 -21.13
CA LEU A 118 7.49 3.93 -19.88
C LEU A 118 7.08 2.50 -19.57
N VAL A 119 7.18 2.13 -18.29
CA VAL A 119 6.53 0.94 -17.77
C VAL A 119 5.05 1.21 -17.61
N CYS A 120 4.69 2.39 -17.07
CA CYS A 120 3.30 2.81 -16.89
C CYS A 120 3.08 4.23 -17.38
N GLU A 121 2.28 4.38 -18.43
CA GLU A 121 1.90 5.66 -19.03
C GLU A 121 1.03 6.48 -18.07
N CYS A 122 0.05 5.83 -17.43
CA CYS A 122 -0.93 6.50 -16.58
C CYS A 122 -0.32 7.17 -15.33
N GLU A 123 0.85 6.71 -14.88
CA GLU A 123 1.55 7.22 -13.68
C GLU A 123 2.97 7.70 -14.02
N LEU A 124 3.30 7.78 -15.32
CA LEU A 124 4.60 8.20 -15.87
C LEU A 124 5.80 7.47 -15.24
N VAL A 125 5.66 6.17 -15.00
CA VAL A 125 6.69 5.34 -14.37
C VAL A 125 7.66 4.82 -15.42
N ARG A 126 8.95 5.08 -15.22
CA ARG A 126 10.03 4.70 -16.14
C ARG A 126 10.72 3.39 -15.69
N PRO A 127 11.44 2.71 -16.60
CA PRO A 127 12.32 1.59 -16.31
C PRO A 127 13.18 1.74 -15.05
N GLN A 128 13.83 2.89 -14.89
CA GLN A 128 14.71 3.17 -13.76
C GLN A 128 13.96 3.38 -12.44
N ASP A 129 12.68 3.75 -12.49
CA ASP A 129 11.86 3.93 -11.27
C ASP A 129 11.46 2.59 -10.65
N VAL A 130 11.33 1.55 -11.47
CA VAL A 130 10.94 0.20 -11.02
C VAL A 130 12.14 -0.68 -10.68
N ALA A 131 13.28 -0.46 -11.35
CA ALA A 131 14.45 -1.33 -11.23
C ALA A 131 14.92 -1.58 -9.78
N PRO A 132 15.06 -0.56 -8.90
CA PRO A 132 15.49 -0.81 -7.52
C PRO A 132 14.55 -1.73 -6.74
N TRP A 133 13.27 -1.74 -7.07
CA TRP A 133 12.28 -2.57 -6.39
C TRP A 133 12.30 -4.02 -6.86
N PHE A 134 12.79 -4.29 -8.07
CA PHE A 134 13.03 -5.66 -8.50
C PHE A 134 14.24 -6.28 -7.79
N GLU A 135 15.23 -5.49 -7.39
CA GLU A 135 16.38 -5.95 -6.59
C GLU A 135 16.08 -6.08 -5.08
N ASP A 136 15.09 -5.33 -4.57
CA ASP A 136 14.72 -5.36 -3.14
C ASP A 136 14.08 -6.71 -2.74
N ALA A 137 14.74 -7.45 -1.85
CA ALA A 137 14.29 -8.74 -1.33
C ALA A 137 12.96 -8.65 -0.55
N ALA A 138 12.61 -7.48 0.00
CA ALA A 138 11.33 -7.28 0.68
C ALA A 138 10.14 -7.17 -0.30
N VAL A 139 10.40 -6.83 -1.57
CA VAL A 139 9.39 -6.76 -2.63
C VAL A 139 9.21 -8.17 -3.18
N ARG A 140 8.04 -8.78 -2.96
CA ARG A 140 7.78 -10.18 -3.35
C ARG A 140 6.76 -10.31 -4.47
N THR A 141 5.91 -9.32 -4.63
CA THR A 141 4.77 -9.37 -5.54
C THR A 141 4.71 -8.11 -6.42
N LEU A 142 4.05 -8.20 -7.58
CA LEU A 142 3.75 -7.00 -8.37
C LEU A 142 2.87 -6.00 -7.61
N GLU A 143 2.14 -6.48 -6.60
CA GLU A 143 1.39 -5.63 -5.66
C GLU A 143 2.31 -4.74 -4.82
N ASP A 144 3.48 -5.25 -4.39
CA ASP A 144 4.49 -4.46 -3.69
C ASP A 144 5.06 -3.38 -4.61
N ILE A 145 5.36 -3.72 -5.86
CA ILE A 145 5.86 -2.77 -6.87
C ILE A 145 4.85 -1.66 -7.11
N ARG A 146 3.55 -1.98 -7.22
CA ARG A 146 2.50 -0.96 -7.28
C ARG A 146 2.52 -0.07 -6.05
N ARG A 147 2.60 -0.62 -4.82
CA ARG A 147 2.62 0.19 -3.59
C ARG A 147 3.79 1.18 -3.58
N ARG A 148 4.96 0.78 -4.10
CA ARG A 148 6.16 1.62 -4.16
C ARG A 148 6.14 2.64 -5.30
N THR A 149 5.58 2.29 -6.47
CA THR A 149 5.73 3.09 -7.71
C THR A 149 4.44 3.68 -8.24
N ARG A 150 3.29 3.32 -7.66
CA ARG A 150 1.93 3.59 -8.13
C ARG A 150 1.57 2.95 -9.47
N THR A 151 2.42 2.10 -10.04
CA THR A 151 2.15 1.44 -11.32
C THR A 151 0.81 0.70 -11.30
N GLY A 152 -0.06 0.99 -12.26
CA GLY A 152 -1.40 0.39 -12.34
C GLY A 152 -2.47 1.04 -11.46
N MET A 153 -2.17 2.15 -10.78
CA MET A 153 -3.16 2.95 -10.03
C MET A 153 -3.92 3.97 -10.90
N GLY A 154 -3.47 4.21 -12.13
CA GLY A 154 -4.14 5.13 -13.04
C GLY A 154 -5.48 4.61 -13.59
N PRO A 155 -6.19 5.41 -14.41
CA PRO A 155 -7.51 5.05 -14.94
C PRO A 155 -7.51 3.79 -15.82
N CYS A 156 -6.35 3.41 -16.34
CA CYS A 156 -6.14 2.16 -17.06
C CYS A 156 -6.16 0.91 -16.16
N GLN A 157 -6.15 1.04 -14.83
CA GLN A 157 -6.24 -0.08 -13.87
C GLN A 157 -5.29 -1.26 -14.18
N ALA A 158 -4.05 -0.93 -14.57
CA ALA A 158 -3.01 -1.86 -15.00
C ALA A 158 -3.25 -2.63 -16.32
N ALA A 159 -4.19 -2.18 -17.17
CA ALA A 159 -4.50 -2.84 -18.44
C ALA A 159 -3.30 -3.04 -19.39
N VAL A 160 -2.29 -2.16 -19.32
CA VAL A 160 -1.11 -2.20 -20.20
C VAL A 160 0.18 -2.44 -19.41
N CYS A 161 0.37 -1.81 -18.26
CA CYS A 161 1.63 -1.97 -17.52
C CYS A 161 1.80 -3.33 -16.84
N SER A 162 0.72 -4.10 -16.66
CA SER A 162 0.75 -5.42 -16.03
C SER A 162 1.64 -6.42 -16.77
N TYR A 163 1.53 -6.54 -18.11
CA TYR A 163 2.38 -7.44 -18.88
C TYR A 163 3.85 -7.00 -18.89
N ARG A 164 4.13 -5.68 -18.87
CA ARG A 164 5.50 -5.16 -18.81
C ARG A 164 6.16 -5.48 -17.47
N LEU A 165 5.40 -5.35 -16.38
CA LEU A 165 5.84 -5.79 -15.05
C LEU A 165 6.05 -7.30 -14.98
N ALA A 166 5.21 -8.09 -15.64
CA ALA A 166 5.39 -9.54 -15.73
C ALA A 166 6.68 -9.88 -16.49
N GLY A 167 6.93 -9.23 -17.64
CA GLY A 167 8.17 -9.39 -18.39
C GLY A 167 9.41 -9.07 -17.57
N ARG A 168 9.34 -8.05 -16.70
CA ARG A 168 10.41 -7.71 -15.75
C ARG A 168 10.69 -8.81 -14.72
N LEU A 169 9.69 -9.57 -14.29
CA LEU A 169 9.94 -10.73 -13.42
C LEU A 169 10.79 -11.79 -14.14
N VAL A 170 10.59 -11.96 -15.45
CA VAL A 170 11.38 -12.89 -16.27
C VAL A 170 12.79 -12.35 -16.51
N THR A 171 12.93 -11.07 -16.88
CA THR A 171 14.24 -10.49 -17.23
C THR A 171 15.09 -10.15 -16.04
N ASP A 172 14.51 -9.53 -15.01
CA ASP A 172 15.25 -8.94 -13.88
C ASP A 172 15.32 -9.93 -12.70
N ARG A 173 14.33 -10.80 -12.53
CA ARG A 173 14.28 -11.81 -11.45
C ARG A 173 14.45 -13.26 -11.92
N HIS A 174 14.68 -13.48 -13.21
CA HIS A 174 14.85 -14.81 -13.80
C HIS A 174 13.73 -15.79 -13.43
N GLN A 175 12.51 -15.29 -13.23
CA GLN A 175 11.34 -16.14 -13.02
C GLN A 175 10.91 -16.78 -14.34
N ASP A 176 10.31 -17.96 -14.26
CA ASP A 176 9.73 -18.62 -15.41
C ASP A 176 8.48 -17.87 -15.90
N GLY A 177 8.23 -17.95 -17.21
CA GLY A 177 7.07 -17.32 -17.85
C GLY A 177 5.74 -17.66 -17.16
N PRO A 178 5.49 -18.93 -16.79
CA PRO A 178 4.29 -19.30 -16.06
C PRO A 178 4.10 -18.56 -14.73
N THR A 179 5.13 -18.52 -13.87
CA THR A 179 5.06 -17.78 -12.60
C THR A 179 4.85 -16.29 -12.83
N ALA A 180 5.53 -15.69 -13.81
CA ALA A 180 5.34 -14.28 -14.15
C ALA A 180 3.91 -13.98 -14.62
N THR A 181 3.33 -14.84 -15.45
CA THR A 181 1.94 -14.75 -15.91
C THR A 181 0.96 -14.87 -14.74
N ARG A 182 1.23 -15.76 -13.77
CA ARG A 182 0.40 -15.88 -12.57
C ARG A 182 0.48 -14.64 -11.70
N ALA A 183 1.68 -14.09 -11.50
CA ALA A 183 1.86 -12.83 -10.77
C ALA A 183 1.15 -11.65 -11.45
N MET A 184 1.12 -11.62 -12.79
CA MET A 184 0.32 -10.67 -13.57
C MET A 184 -1.18 -10.85 -13.31
N ALA A 185 -1.69 -12.07 -13.32
CA ALA A 185 -3.09 -12.37 -13.03
C ALA A 185 -3.49 -11.94 -11.61
N ASP A 186 -2.65 -12.20 -10.60
CA ASP A 186 -2.89 -11.78 -9.22
C ASP A 186 -2.96 -10.25 -9.08
N LEU A 187 -2.07 -9.53 -9.78
CA LEU A 187 -2.11 -8.07 -9.87
C LEU A 187 -3.43 -7.60 -10.49
N LEU A 188 -3.90 -8.23 -11.56
CA LEU A 188 -5.14 -7.85 -12.25
C LEU A 188 -6.40 -8.19 -11.43
N GLU A 189 -6.42 -9.33 -10.75
CA GLU A 189 -7.55 -9.77 -9.91
C GLU A 189 -7.81 -8.79 -8.75
N THR A 190 -6.74 -8.28 -8.14
CA THR A 190 -6.87 -7.24 -7.09
C THR A 190 -7.36 -5.90 -7.66
N ARG A 191 -7.08 -5.58 -8.93
CA ARG A 191 -7.68 -4.39 -9.60
C ARG A 191 -9.16 -4.62 -9.87
N TRP A 192 -9.49 -5.77 -10.46
CA TRP A 192 -10.86 -6.20 -10.73
C TRP A 192 -11.75 -6.12 -9.47
N ARG A 193 -11.31 -6.69 -8.35
CA ARG A 193 -12.04 -6.63 -7.08
C ARG A 193 -12.33 -5.21 -6.61
N GLY A 194 -11.43 -4.26 -6.90
CA GLY A 194 -11.61 -2.86 -6.55
C GLY A 194 -12.66 -2.15 -7.40
N VAL A 195 -12.83 -2.55 -8.66
CA VAL A 195 -13.67 -1.83 -9.63
C VAL A 195 -14.99 -2.52 -9.97
N ARG A 196 -15.13 -3.83 -9.74
CA ARG A 196 -16.33 -4.61 -10.14
C ARG A 196 -17.65 -4.06 -9.60
N HIS A 197 -17.61 -3.35 -8.47
CA HIS A 197 -18.78 -2.76 -7.83
C HIS A 197 -19.22 -1.42 -8.47
N VAL A 198 -18.42 -0.85 -9.37
CA VAL A 198 -18.67 0.46 -10.01
C VAL A 198 -18.87 0.39 -11.53
N PHE A 199 -19.35 -0.76 -12.02
CA PHE A 199 -19.46 -1.06 -13.46
C PHE A 199 -20.71 -0.50 -14.12
N TRP A 200 -20.78 0.82 -14.24
CA TRP A 200 -21.81 1.50 -15.01
C TRP A 200 -21.23 2.64 -15.85
N GLY A 201 -21.95 3.03 -16.90
CA GLY A 201 -21.58 4.16 -17.76
C GLY A 201 -20.19 4.02 -18.38
N SER A 202 -19.32 5.01 -18.15
CA SER A 202 -17.96 5.03 -18.68
C SER A 202 -17.06 3.94 -18.09
N GLN A 203 -17.29 3.53 -16.84
CA GLN A 203 -16.49 2.49 -16.19
C GLN A 203 -16.74 1.11 -16.84
N LEU A 204 -17.97 0.81 -17.24
CA LEU A 204 -18.29 -0.43 -17.94
C LEU A 204 -17.61 -0.48 -19.33
N ARG A 205 -17.60 0.63 -20.06
CA ARG A 205 -16.89 0.72 -21.35
C ARG A 205 -15.38 0.49 -21.17
N GLN A 206 -14.79 1.11 -20.16
CA GLN A 206 -13.38 0.91 -19.82
C GLN A 206 -13.08 -0.54 -19.42
N ALA A 207 -13.99 -1.18 -18.67
CA ALA A 207 -13.87 -2.58 -18.30
C ALA A 207 -13.92 -3.50 -19.51
N GLN A 208 -14.80 -3.26 -20.49
CA GLN A 208 -14.84 -4.05 -21.72
C GLN A 208 -13.54 -3.96 -22.53
N VAL A 209 -12.96 -2.77 -22.67
CA VAL A 209 -11.67 -2.59 -23.35
C VAL A 209 -10.55 -3.32 -22.60
N THR A 210 -10.52 -3.16 -21.28
CA THR A 210 -9.54 -3.82 -20.41
C THR A 210 -9.64 -5.35 -20.49
N THR A 211 -10.86 -5.89 -20.50
CA THR A 211 -11.10 -7.33 -20.68
C THR A 211 -10.62 -7.82 -22.04
N GLY A 212 -10.88 -7.07 -23.12
CA GLY A 212 -10.36 -7.40 -24.44
C GLY A 212 -8.83 -7.46 -24.49
N LEU A 213 -8.14 -6.53 -23.83
CA LEU A 213 -6.68 -6.58 -23.72
C LEU A 213 -6.20 -7.83 -22.97
N HIS A 214 -6.85 -8.17 -21.84
CA HIS A 214 -6.42 -9.30 -21.03
C HIS A 214 -6.69 -10.66 -21.67
N LEU A 215 -7.85 -10.84 -22.28
CA LEU A 215 -8.28 -12.13 -22.82
C LEU A 215 -7.86 -12.32 -24.27
N GLU A 216 -7.99 -11.30 -25.12
CA GLU A 216 -7.73 -11.46 -26.56
C GLU A 216 -6.27 -11.14 -26.91
N LEU A 217 -5.72 -10.05 -26.40
CA LEU A 217 -4.34 -9.65 -26.72
C LEU A 217 -3.32 -10.47 -25.92
N PHE A 218 -3.52 -10.59 -24.61
CA PHE A 218 -2.57 -11.32 -23.75
C PHE A 218 -2.87 -12.82 -23.65
N ASN A 219 -4.05 -13.28 -24.08
CA ASN A 219 -4.49 -14.67 -23.93
C ASN A 219 -4.37 -15.18 -22.49
N LEU A 220 -4.62 -14.31 -21.50
CA LEU A 220 -4.29 -14.57 -20.10
C LEU A 220 -5.07 -15.77 -19.54
N ASP A 221 -6.34 -15.90 -19.89
CA ASP A 221 -7.17 -17.05 -19.53
C ASP A 221 -6.59 -18.37 -20.04
N ARG A 222 -6.20 -18.43 -21.32
CA ARG A 222 -5.59 -19.62 -21.93
C ARG A 222 -4.25 -19.94 -21.27
N GLN A 223 -3.42 -18.92 -21.03
CA GLN A 223 -2.12 -19.10 -20.38
C GLN A 223 -2.25 -19.65 -18.96
N LEU A 224 -3.28 -19.23 -18.20
CA LEU A 224 -3.53 -19.76 -16.87
C LEU A 224 -4.08 -21.21 -16.89
N MET A 225 -4.87 -21.56 -17.91
CA MET A 225 -5.36 -22.93 -18.09
C MET A 225 -4.21 -23.91 -18.36
N LEU A 226 -3.26 -23.54 -19.22
CA LEU A 226 -2.08 -24.36 -19.53
C LEU A 226 -1.22 -24.71 -18.31
N GLN A 227 -1.26 -23.88 -17.25
CA GLN A 227 -0.53 -24.12 -16.00
C GLN A 227 -1.25 -25.03 -15.01
N THR A 228 -2.53 -25.29 -15.24
CA THR A 228 -3.35 -26.13 -14.34
C THR A 228 -3.26 -27.60 -14.75
N GLU A 229 -2.85 -27.88 -15.99
CA GLU A 229 -2.46 -29.21 -16.44
C GLU A 229 -1.23 -29.67 -15.63
N PRO A 230 -1.27 -30.83 -14.95
CA PRO A 230 -0.10 -31.34 -14.28
C PRO A 230 1.02 -31.53 -15.31
N ALA A 231 2.20 -31.00 -15.03
CA ALA A 231 3.39 -31.27 -15.84
C ALA A 231 3.47 -32.78 -16.04
N ALA A 232 3.37 -33.23 -17.30
CA ALA A 232 3.50 -34.64 -17.63
C ALA A 232 4.74 -35.17 -16.92
N ALA A 233 4.55 -36.21 -16.10
CA ALA A 233 5.62 -36.82 -15.33
C ALA A 233 6.81 -37.07 -16.28
N PRO A 234 8.05 -36.78 -15.89
CA PRO A 234 9.20 -37.02 -16.76
C PRO A 234 9.16 -38.48 -17.17
N GLU A 235 9.06 -38.72 -18.49
CA GLU A 235 9.13 -40.08 -19.03
C GLU A 235 10.39 -40.73 -18.48
N ALA A 236 10.20 -41.78 -17.68
CA ALA A 236 11.29 -42.57 -17.15
C ALA A 236 12.09 -43.07 -18.35
N VAL A 237 13.26 -42.46 -18.56
CA VAL A 237 14.25 -42.92 -19.54
C VAL A 237 14.53 -44.37 -19.21
N GLY A 238 13.99 -45.27 -20.03
CA GLY A 238 14.12 -46.70 -19.86
C GLY A 238 15.59 -47.08 -19.82
N ALA A 239 16.03 -47.57 -18.66
CA ALA A 239 17.27 -48.32 -18.53
C ALA A 239 17.15 -49.56 -19.41
N ARG A 240 17.73 -49.50 -20.62
CA ARG A 240 17.99 -50.69 -21.42
C ARG A 240 19.12 -51.46 -20.75
N GLN A 241 18.79 -52.68 -20.33
CA GLN A 241 19.72 -53.73 -19.91
C GLN A 241 20.63 -54.14 -21.07
#